data_AF-A0A429ZVV7-F1
#
_entry.id   AF-A0A429ZVV7-F1
#
_cell.length_a   1.000
_cell.length_b   1.000
_cell.length_c   1.000
_cell.angle_alpha   90.00
_cell.angle_beta   90.00
_cell.angle_gamma   90.00
#
_symmetry.space_group_name_H-M   'P 1'
#
loop_
_entity.id
_entity.type
_entity.pdbx_description
1 polymer ?
#
loop_
_entity_poly.entity_id
_entity_poly.type
_entity_poly.pdbx_seq_one_letter_code
_entity_poly.pdbx_strand_id
1 'polypeptide(L)'
;MNQKYLKEELKKYGFFYLEGQIPERQARQFLTVKKLTQRENLVFIPKKEVCFERILSKHTSLYIEGLERYSDSGVYLGYSYDFYKATYLFNSQSSRLKIYGTQLSAKELLYLVKGFPFLIITKE
;
A
#
# COMPACT_ATOMS: atom_id res chain seq x y z
N MET A 1 -7.68 -11.99 -4.89
CA MET A 1 -7.42 -11.13 -6.07
C MET A 1 -5.92 -10.83 -6.12
N ASN A 2 -5.25 -11.01 -7.26
CA ASN A 2 -3.79 -10.82 -7.34
C ASN A 2 -3.44 -9.32 -7.41
N GLN A 3 -2.34 -8.91 -6.76
CA GLN A 3 -1.78 -7.56 -6.77
C GLN A 3 -1.57 -7.00 -8.18
N LYS A 4 -1.17 -7.86 -9.14
CA LYS A 4 -1.03 -7.46 -10.55
C LYS A 4 -2.37 -6.98 -11.14
N TYR A 5 -3.46 -7.67 -10.83
CA TYR A 5 -4.80 -7.27 -11.30
C TYR A 5 -5.24 -5.95 -10.65
N LEU A 6 -5.05 -5.81 -9.33
CA LEU A 6 -5.39 -4.57 -8.62
C LEU A 6 -4.66 -3.36 -9.23
N LYS A 7 -3.37 -3.52 -9.54
CA LYS A 7 -2.55 -2.48 -10.19
C LYS A 7 -3.13 -2.05 -11.54
N GLU A 8 -3.52 -2.99 -12.39
CA GLU A 8 -4.12 -2.66 -13.69
C GLU A 8 -5.50 -2.00 -13.57
N GLU A 9 -6.31 -2.41 -12.58
CA GLU A 9 -7.59 -1.75 -12.32
C GLU A 9 -7.39 -0.32 -11.82
N LEU A 10 -6.54 -0.10 -10.83
CA LEU A 10 -6.28 1.23 -10.27
C LEU A 10 -5.64 2.19 -11.28
N LYS A 11 -4.87 1.68 -12.24
CA LYS A 11 -4.32 2.47 -13.35
C LYS A 11 -5.40 3.15 -14.19
N LYS A 12 -6.57 2.53 -14.36
CA LYS A 12 -7.73 3.12 -15.07
C LYS A 12 -8.28 4.37 -14.35
N TYR A 13 -8.05 4.44 -13.04
CA TYR A 13 -8.37 5.58 -12.20
C TYR A 13 -7.14 6.45 -11.95
N GLY A 14 -6.15 6.46 -12.83
CA GLY A 14 -5.01 7.39 -12.75
C GLY A 14 -4.08 7.21 -11.57
N PHE A 15 -4.16 6.08 -10.86
CA PHE A 15 -3.17 5.76 -9.84
C PHE A 15 -1.91 5.21 -10.48
N PHE A 16 -0.75 5.70 -10.06
CA PHE A 16 0.53 5.09 -10.37
C PHE A 16 1.03 4.26 -9.18
N TYR A 17 1.82 3.24 -9.48
CA TYR A 17 2.28 2.26 -8.51
C TYR A 17 3.71 2.58 -8.08
N LEU A 18 3.92 2.68 -6.77
CA LEU A 18 5.20 2.81 -6.11
C LEU A 18 5.43 1.54 -5.27
N GLU A 19 6.55 0.86 -5.52
CA GLU A 19 6.96 -0.28 -4.71
C GLU A 19 7.81 0.23 -3.56
N GLY A 20 7.42 -0.08 -2.32
CA GLY A 20 8.18 0.27 -1.14
C GLY A 20 9.52 -0.46 -1.13
N GLN A 21 10.58 0.23 -0.69
CA GLN A 21 11.85 -0.43 -0.39
C GLN A 21 11.68 -1.29 0.85
N ILE A 22 12.37 -2.43 0.90
CA ILE A 22 12.41 -3.26 2.11
C ILE A 22 13.04 -2.42 3.24
N PRO A 23 12.32 -2.13 4.33
CA PRO A 23 12.87 -1.34 5.42
C PRO A 23 14.07 -2.04 6.05
N GLU A 24 15.17 -1.31 6.22
CA GLU A 24 16.42 -1.81 6.81
C GLU A 24 16.20 -2.47 8.18
N ARG A 25 15.22 -1.97 8.94
CA ARG A 25 14.78 -2.53 10.22
C ARG A 25 14.39 -4.00 10.11
N GLN A 26 13.69 -4.41 9.05
CA GLN A 26 13.28 -5.80 8.86
C GLN A 26 14.49 -6.72 8.64
N ALA A 27 15.45 -6.27 7.83
CA ALA A 27 16.69 -7.00 7.58
C ALA A 27 17.52 -7.15 8.87
N ARG A 28 17.67 -6.07 9.65
CA ARG A 28 18.36 -6.10 10.95
C ARG A 28 17.70 -7.08 11.92
N GLN A 29 16.38 -7.04 12.05
CA GLN A 29 15.63 -7.97 12.91
C GLN A 29 15.83 -9.43 12.49
N PHE A 30 15.78 -9.73 11.19
CA PHE A 30 16.04 -11.06 10.69
C PHE A 30 17.44 -11.56 11.04
N LEU A 31 18.48 -10.74 10.84
CA LEU A 31 19.85 -11.08 11.19
C LEU A 31 20.01 -11.34 12.69
N THR A 32 19.35 -10.53 13.53
CA THR A 32 19.32 -10.74 14.98
C THR A 32 18.68 -12.07 15.35
N VAL A 33 17.51 -12.40 14.80
CA VAL A 33 16.82 -13.68 15.08
C VAL A 33 17.64 -14.87 14.58
N LYS A 34 18.24 -14.77 13.38
CA LYS A 34 19.10 -15.83 12.83
C LYS A 34 20.31 -16.09 13.74
N LYS A 35 20.95 -15.03 14.24
CA LYS A 35 22.08 -15.13 15.19
C LYS A 35 21.67 -15.75 16.53
N LEU A 36 20.51 -15.35 17.07
CA LEU A 36 20.03 -15.84 18.37
C LEU A 36 19.58 -17.30 18.34
N THR A 37 18.94 -17.73 17.25
CA THR A 37 18.36 -19.07 17.14
C THR A 37 19.31 -20.11 16.55
N GLN A 38 20.46 -19.69 16.01
CA GLN A 38 21.44 -20.55 15.30
C GLN A 38 20.83 -21.40 14.18
N ARG A 39 19.65 -21.03 13.68
CA ARG A 39 18.97 -21.76 12.60
C ARG A 39 19.52 -21.30 11.26
N GLU A 40 20.31 -22.15 10.61
CA GLU A 40 20.86 -21.86 9.29
C GLU A 40 19.80 -21.82 8.19
N ASN A 41 18.70 -22.57 8.38
CA ASN A 41 17.62 -22.74 7.40
C ASN A 41 16.56 -21.61 7.44
N LEU A 42 16.75 -20.57 8.25
CA LEU A 42 15.85 -19.42 8.25
C LEU A 42 15.98 -18.63 6.94
N VAL A 43 14.86 -18.47 6.24
CA VAL A 43 14.77 -17.68 5.00
C VAL A 43 14.23 -16.29 5.35
N PHE A 44 14.88 -15.24 4.84
CA PHE A 44 14.39 -13.89 4.99
C PHE A 44 13.22 -13.65 4.02
N ILE A 45 12.03 -13.40 4.56
CA ILE A 45 10.85 -13.03 3.79
C ILE A 45 10.45 -11.62 4.24
N PRO A 46 10.93 -10.57 3.55
CA PRO A 46 10.59 -9.20 3.92
C PRO A 46 9.12 -8.93 3.64
N LYS A 47 8.45 -8.28 4.59
CA LYS A 47 7.12 -7.73 4.38
C LYS A 47 7.23 -6.59 3.38
N LYS A 48 6.51 -6.71 2.28
CA LYS A 48 6.45 -5.67 1.26
C LYS A 48 5.36 -4.66 1.59
N GLU A 49 5.68 -3.41 1.30
CA GLU A 49 4.76 -2.30 1.33
C GLU A 49 4.58 -1.79 -0.10
N VAL A 50 3.36 -1.43 -0.44
CA VAL A 50 3.03 -0.88 -1.75
C VAL A 50 2.27 0.42 -1.55
N CYS A 51 2.51 1.38 -2.42
CA CYS A 51 1.75 2.61 -2.44
C CYS A 51 1.21 2.84 -3.85
N PHE A 52 -0.08 3.19 -3.92
CA PHE A 52 -0.64 3.75 -5.12
C PHE A 52 -0.98 5.21 -4.86
N GLU A 53 -0.46 6.09 -5.69
CA GLU A 53 -0.73 7.51 -5.59
C GLU A 53 -1.47 7.99 -6.82
N ARG A 54 -2.42 8.88 -6.61
CA ARG A 54 -2.97 9.74 -7.65
C ARG A 54 -2.90 11.18 -7.21
N ILE A 55 -2.17 11.98 -7.98
CA ILE A 55 -2.10 13.42 -7.78
C ILE A 55 -3.41 14.05 -8.29
N LEU A 56 -4.09 14.80 -7.43
CA LEU A 56 -5.28 15.58 -7.78
C LEU A 56 -4.94 17.05 -8.07
N SER A 57 -3.91 17.57 -7.41
CA SER A 57 -3.37 18.93 -7.63
C SER A 57 -1.95 19.00 -7.09
N LYS A 58 -1.28 20.15 -7.26
CA LYS A 58 0.06 20.42 -6.69
C LYS A 58 0.20 20.09 -5.19
N HIS A 59 -0.90 20.17 -4.45
CA HIS A 59 -0.90 20.04 -2.99
C HIS A 59 -1.77 18.90 -2.48
N THR A 60 -2.42 18.13 -3.34
CA THR A 60 -3.39 17.11 -2.90
C THR A 60 -3.24 15.84 -3.71
N SER A 61 -3.11 14.73 -2.99
CA SER A 61 -3.03 13.39 -3.56
C SER A 61 -4.01 12.44 -2.86
N LEU A 62 -4.46 11.44 -3.61
CA LEU A 62 -5.08 10.24 -3.09
C LEU A 62 -3.99 9.18 -2.92
N TYR A 63 -4.01 8.50 -1.79
CA TYR A 63 -3.08 7.43 -1.46
C TYR A 63 -3.83 6.16 -1.14
N ILE A 64 -3.32 5.05 -1.66
CA ILE A 64 -3.68 3.70 -1.26
C ILE A 64 -2.40 3.03 -0.78
N GLU A 65 -2.26 2.84 0.52
CA GLU A 65 -1.14 2.15 1.11
C GLU A 65 -1.53 0.70 1.38
N GLY A 66 -0.73 -0.25 0.88
CA GLY A 66 -0.95 -1.68 1.06
C GLY A 66 0.15 -2.30 1.88
N LEU A 67 -0.23 -3.05 2.91
CA LEU A 67 0.69 -3.79 3.77
C LEU A 67 0.42 -5.30 3.66
N GLU A 68 1.48 -6.09 3.48
CA GLU A 68 1.36 -7.55 3.53
C GLU A 68 0.91 -8.04 4.91
N ARG A 69 -0.05 -8.97 4.88
CA ARG A 69 -0.59 -9.64 6.04
C ARG A 69 -0.16 -11.09 6.08
N TYR A 70 0.14 -11.53 7.29
CA TYR A 70 0.44 -12.90 7.65
C TYR A 70 -0.42 -13.27 8.86
N SER A 71 -0.79 -14.54 8.96
CA SER A 71 -1.40 -15.08 10.19
C SER A 71 -0.36 -15.19 11.30
N ASP A 72 -0.82 -15.48 12.52
CA ASP A 72 0.06 -15.70 13.67
C ASP A 72 1.00 -16.90 13.48
N SER A 73 0.60 -17.88 12.66
CA SER A 73 1.41 -19.02 12.26
C SER A 73 2.34 -18.73 11.07
N GLY A 74 2.36 -17.49 10.56
CA GLY A 74 3.23 -17.06 9.46
C GLY A 74 2.72 -17.38 8.06
N VAL A 75 1.48 -17.88 7.91
CA VAL A 75 0.88 -18.09 6.59
C VAL A 75 0.53 -16.75 5.95
N TYR A 76 0.94 -16.54 4.69
CA TYR A 76 0.65 -15.34 3.92
C TYR A 76 -0.86 -15.21 3.62
N LEU A 77 -1.43 -14.05 3.95
CA LEU A 77 -2.87 -13.76 3.82
C LEU A 77 -3.19 -12.73 2.72
N GLY A 78 -2.19 -12.19 2.04
CA GLY A 78 -2.37 -11.12 1.04
C GLY A 78 -2.05 -9.74 1.61
N TYR A 79 -2.70 -8.71 1.08
CA TYR A 79 -2.52 -7.31 1.50
C TYR A 79 -3.80 -6.78 2.15
N SER A 80 -3.62 -5.88 3.13
CA SER A 80 -4.66 -4.96 3.58
C SER A 80 -4.34 -3.55 3.11
N TYR A 81 -5.36 -2.77 2.75
CA TYR A 81 -5.16 -1.44 2.17
C TYR A 81 -5.84 -0.34 2.99
N ASP A 82 -5.15 0.78 3.11
CA ASP A 82 -5.71 2.03 3.62
C ASP A 82 -5.87 3.00 2.45
N PHE A 83 -7.04 3.63 2.33
CA PHE A 83 -7.35 4.58 1.26
C PHE A 83 -7.72 5.94 1.85
N TYR A 84 -6.99 6.98 1.47
CA TYR A 84 -7.17 8.32 2.00
C TYR A 84 -6.75 9.41 1.02
N LYS A 85 -7.17 10.65 1.32
CA LYS A 85 -6.71 11.88 0.68
C LYS A 85 -5.84 12.65 1.65
N ALA A 86 -4.66 13.07 1.22
CA ALA A 86 -3.84 14.01 1.97
C ALA A 86 -3.67 15.31 1.19
N THR A 87 -3.70 16.42 1.91
CA THR A 87 -3.40 17.75 1.39
C THR A 87 -2.24 18.34 2.17
N TYR A 88 -1.23 18.85 1.46
CA TYR A 88 -0.01 19.45 1.99
C TYR A 88 0.00 20.94 1.67
N LEU A 89 -0.39 21.78 2.64
CA LEU A 89 -0.36 23.22 2.49
C LEU A 89 0.90 23.76 3.16
N PHE A 90 1.81 24.33 2.36
CA PHE A 90 3.02 25.05 2.80
C PHE A 90 4.17 24.24 3.42
N ASN A 91 3.97 22.97 3.79
CA ASN A 91 4.99 22.13 4.42
C ASN A 91 4.82 20.63 4.10
N SER A 92 5.78 19.82 4.54
CA SER A 92 5.84 18.36 4.28
C SER A 92 4.87 17.53 5.12
N GLN A 93 4.22 18.13 6.12
CA GLN A 93 3.16 17.48 6.89
C GLN A 93 1.81 17.73 6.23
N SER A 94 0.93 16.71 6.24
CA SER A 94 -0.41 16.89 5.69
C SER A 94 -1.19 17.85 6.58
N SER A 95 -1.63 18.98 6.03
CA SER A 95 -2.49 19.93 6.72
C SER A 95 -3.92 19.40 6.85
N ARG A 96 -4.35 18.50 5.95
CA ARG A 96 -5.64 17.81 6.00
C ARG A 96 -5.51 16.37 5.55
N LEU A 97 -6.13 15.47 6.31
CA LEU A 97 -6.24 14.04 6.01
C LEU A 97 -7.72 13.66 5.99
N LYS A 98 -8.18 13.02 4.92
CA LYS A 98 -9.52 12.42 4.84
C LYS A 98 -9.38 10.94 4.54
N ILE A 99 -9.75 10.10 5.50
CA ILE A 99 -9.70 8.65 5.39
C ILE A 99 -11.01 8.15 4.76
N TYR A 100 -10.91 7.32 3.73
CA TYR A 100 -12.06 6.70 3.06
C TYR A 100 -12.26 5.25 3.50
N GLY A 101 -11.19 4.57 3.92
CA GLY A 101 -11.27 3.27 4.56
C GLY A 101 -9.91 2.77 5.00
N THR A 102 -9.91 1.85 5.96
CA THR A 102 -8.70 1.26 6.54
C THR A 102 -8.83 -0.26 6.59
N GLN A 103 -7.70 -0.96 6.53
CA GLN A 103 -7.62 -2.43 6.55
C GLN A 103 -8.52 -3.11 5.50
N LEU A 104 -8.76 -2.44 4.39
CA LEU A 104 -9.65 -2.89 3.33
C LEU A 104 -9.06 -4.12 2.64
N SER A 105 -9.92 -5.05 2.27
CA SER A 105 -9.60 -6.01 1.22
C SER A 105 -9.51 -5.31 -0.13
N ALA A 106 -8.85 -5.96 -1.09
CA ALA A 106 -8.75 -5.40 -2.44
C ALA A 106 -10.12 -5.19 -3.13
N LYS A 107 -11.13 -5.99 -2.76
CA LYS A 107 -12.50 -5.86 -3.29
C LYS A 107 -13.20 -4.63 -2.73
N GLU A 108 -13.09 -4.40 -1.43
CA GLU A 108 -13.67 -3.22 -0.76
C GLU A 108 -12.99 -1.94 -1.23
N LEU A 109 -11.67 -1.96 -1.36
CA LEU A 109 -10.91 -0.85 -1.95
C LEU A 109 -11.43 -0.48 -3.34
N LEU A 110 -11.55 -1.46 -4.25
CA LEU A 110 -12.05 -1.21 -5.60
C LEU A 110 -13.49 -0.70 -5.60
N TYR A 111 -14.33 -1.19 -4.69
CA TYR A 111 -15.69 -0.69 -4.53
C TYR A 111 -15.70 0.80 -4.12
N LEU A 112 -14.86 1.19 -3.15
CA LEU A 112 -14.74 2.58 -2.75
C LEU A 112 -14.22 3.46 -3.90
N VAL A 113 -13.16 3.03 -4.60
CA VAL A 113 -12.59 3.79 -5.73
C VAL A 113 -13.62 3.99 -6.86
N LYS A 114 -14.43 2.97 -7.17
CA LYS A 114 -15.54 3.06 -8.13
C LYS A 114 -16.60 4.10 -7.74
N GLY A 115 -16.74 4.40 -6.45
CA GLY A 115 -17.61 5.45 -5.95
C GLY A 115 -17.16 6.88 -6.32
N PHE A 116 -15.99 7.05 -6.92
CA PHE A 116 -15.46 8.33 -7.40
C PHE A 116 -15.43 8.35 -8.94
N PRO A 117 -16.58 8.49 -9.63
CA PRO A 117 -16.65 8.37 -11.09
C PRO A 117 -15.80 9.42 -11.83
N PHE A 118 -15.59 10.59 -11.23
CA PHE A 118 -14.71 11.64 -11.77
C PHE A 118 -13.23 11.23 -11.85
N LEU A 119 -12.86 10.11 -11.23
CA LEU A 119 -11.51 9.55 -11.33
C LEU A 119 -11.31 8.73 -12.61
N ILE A 120 -12.35 8.32 -13.33
CA ILE A 120 -12.17 7.51 -14.53
C ILE A 120 -11.43 8.32 -15.59
N ILE A 121 -10.28 7.81 -16.06
CA ILE A 121 -9.59 8.40 -17.21
C ILE A 121 -10.32 7.94 -18.46
N THR A 122 -11.14 8.80 -19.04
CA THR A 122 -11.60 8.64 -20.42
C THR A 122 -10.44 8.99 -21.33
N LYS A 123 -10.01 8.04 -22.18
CA LYS A 123 -9.11 8.39 -23.28
C LYS A 123 -9.87 9.36 -24.19
N GLU A 124 -9.35 10.56 -24.34
CA GLU A 124 -9.68 11.44 -25.47
C GLU A 124 -9.18 10.82 -26.77
#